data_AF-A0A0M0BR57-F1
#
_entry.id   AF-A0A0M0BR57-F1
#
_cell.length_a   1.000
_cell.length_b   1.000
_cell.length_c   1.000
_cell.angle_alpha   90.00
_cell.angle_beta   90.00
_cell.angle_gamma   90.00
#
_symmetry.space_group_name_H-M   'P 1'
#
loop_
_entity.id
_entity.type
_entity.pdbx_description
1 polymer ?
#
loop_
_entity_poly.entity_id
_entity_poly.type
_entity_poly.pdbx_seq_one_letter_code
_entity_poly.pdbx_strand_id
1 'polypeptide(L)'
;MKGLRSKERSIFIPLAVLLAVSVWLVPSHAGLSQPSDAASIQQGMQEVIDFLDSPGYAQAVSWDEHVVLVYRLAQGRMPSPLEFFLLGAFREDIGLTRSASLSVALRGEALCPTCAQCRAFLNRVSVSDFQTDQVVRQRTRKLAAIPRRRIIKMLRQMAKAAEIDRPRKELQAELPVANVQYNTYFGYLHAHSELSDGEGSPLGAYIYARDQGGLDFFALTDHGEYLCIWPWENKWEELVNAAEATYDPGTYVTLWGFEWSNPILGHINVLNTPDYTNAIFHFWITWLYDWISDRPEAFGRFNHPGEYDYLWIEFLHLRPYADAMPQMVGIETWNGNDSFDKYYYDGSWFPFFDYSYWDVGNLRGWYLGALGGQDNHSRQWGTLNEFRTAVLVDVAEDLTREQIVDAYLNRRFYVTEDKDLYLDLRCQGFPMGTRLFGVARQFKVTAWDDSGDTFHEVRFYRDGSLLQTETVSGNSIEGSFDDPSPTGANYYYVIVQQYDDNDGNGRKDEAISSPIWID
;
A
#
# COMPACT_ATOMS: atom_id res chain seq x y z
N MET A 1 18.42 -76.72 10.66
CA MET A 1 19.33 -76.55 11.81
C MET A 1 19.89 -75.13 11.77
N LYS A 2 19.58 -74.33 12.81
CA LYS A 2 20.29 -73.13 13.32
C LYS A 2 20.65 -72.01 12.31
N GLY A 3 20.28 -70.75 12.48
CA GLY A 3 19.69 -70.04 13.60
C GLY A 3 19.65 -68.53 13.29
N LEU A 4 18.71 -67.84 13.94
CA LEU A 4 18.43 -66.41 13.87
C LEU A 4 19.62 -65.52 14.26
N ARG A 5 19.66 -64.31 13.70
CA ARG A 5 19.75 -63.05 14.48
C ARG A 5 19.18 -61.88 13.68
N SER A 6 18.09 -61.33 14.21
CA SER A 6 17.48 -60.06 13.81
C SER A 6 18.40 -58.89 14.17
N LYS A 7 18.38 -57.85 13.35
CA LYS A 7 18.61 -56.47 13.77
C LYS A 7 17.51 -55.62 13.18
N GLU A 8 16.44 -55.49 13.96
CA GLU A 8 15.53 -54.35 13.86
C GLU A 8 16.37 -53.08 14.07
N ARG A 9 16.30 -52.15 13.11
CA ARG A 9 16.68 -50.76 13.35
C ARG A 9 15.38 -49.99 13.50
N SER A 10 14.97 -49.85 14.75
CA SER A 10 14.03 -48.81 15.19
C SER A 10 14.64 -47.46 14.83
N ILE A 11 14.07 -46.76 13.84
CA ILE A 11 14.32 -45.33 13.67
C ILE A 11 13.35 -44.64 14.64
N PHE A 12 13.88 -44.36 15.83
CA PHE A 12 13.32 -43.35 16.72
C PHE A 12 13.34 -42.02 15.96
N ILE A 13 12.16 -41.46 15.70
CA ILE A 13 12.00 -40.05 15.33
C ILE A 13 12.02 -39.29 16.67
N PRO A 14 13.06 -38.49 16.98
CA PRO A 14 13.01 -37.62 18.13
C PRO A 14 12.14 -36.41 17.76
N LEU A 15 11.02 -36.33 18.47
CA LEU A 15 10.22 -35.13 18.68
C LEU A 15 11.12 -34.00 19.20
N ALA A 16 11.56 -33.12 18.31
CA ALA A 16 12.17 -31.82 18.63
C ALA A 16 12.26 -30.95 17.35
N VAL A 17 11.11 -30.56 16.79
CA VAL A 17 11.07 -29.31 16.01
C VAL A 17 10.92 -28.21 17.04
N LEU A 18 12.06 -27.74 17.55
CA LEU A 18 12.14 -26.45 18.21
C LEU A 18 11.69 -25.42 17.17
N LEU A 19 10.55 -24.78 17.42
CA LEU A 19 10.20 -23.50 16.81
C LEU A 19 11.42 -22.59 16.95
N ALA A 20 12.15 -22.42 15.85
CA ALA A 20 13.00 -21.27 15.68
C ALA A 20 12.04 -20.09 15.47
N VAL A 21 11.56 -19.51 16.57
CA VAL A 21 11.08 -18.14 16.54
C VAL A 21 12.33 -17.32 16.19
N SER A 22 12.55 -17.12 14.90
CA SER A 22 13.41 -16.04 14.43
C SER A 22 12.69 -14.76 14.79
N VAL A 23 12.86 -14.33 16.05
CA VAL A 23 12.81 -12.91 16.37
C VAL A 23 13.93 -12.33 15.51
N TRP A 24 13.57 -11.86 14.32
CA TRP A 24 14.39 -10.89 13.64
C TRP A 24 14.47 -9.74 14.63
N LEU A 25 15.59 -9.65 15.33
CA LEU A 25 16.08 -8.36 15.78
C LEU A 25 16.17 -7.56 14.49
N VAL A 26 15.10 -6.82 14.19
CA VAL A 26 15.16 -5.69 13.27
C VAL A 26 16.43 -4.98 13.67
N PRO A 27 17.40 -4.78 12.77
CA PRO A 27 18.42 -3.80 13.03
C PRO A 27 17.65 -2.50 13.16
N SER A 28 17.29 -2.18 14.39
CA SER A 28 16.83 -0.88 14.77
C SER A 28 17.80 0.08 14.09
N HIS A 29 17.26 1.11 13.45
CA HIS A 29 18.09 2.25 13.12
C HIS A 29 18.66 2.92 14.40
N ALA A 30 18.43 2.33 15.60
CA ALA A 30 19.21 2.51 16.80
C ALA A 30 20.66 2.04 16.61
N GLY A 31 21.43 2.88 15.94
CA GLY A 31 22.86 2.63 15.73
C GLY A 31 23.73 3.87 15.61
N LEU A 32 23.15 5.08 15.55
CA LEU A 32 23.91 6.31 15.72
C LEU A 32 23.41 6.98 16.99
N SER A 33 24.15 6.84 18.08
CA SER A 33 23.99 7.70 19.24
C SER A 33 23.94 9.13 18.75
N GLN A 34 22.82 9.82 18.98
CA GLN A 34 22.67 11.21 18.62
C GLN A 34 23.89 11.99 19.14
N PRO A 35 24.50 12.88 18.33
CA PRO A 35 25.69 13.59 18.77
C PRO A 35 25.37 14.40 20.04
N SER A 36 26.37 14.65 20.87
CA SER A 36 26.17 15.30 22.18
C SER A 36 25.51 16.69 22.11
N ASP A 37 25.54 17.33 20.94
CA ASP A 37 24.93 18.63 20.64
C ASP A 37 23.61 18.51 19.84
N ALA A 38 23.02 17.33 19.68
CA ALA A 38 21.78 17.11 18.94
C ALA A 38 20.63 18.03 19.42
N ALA A 39 20.47 18.21 20.74
CA ALA A 39 19.46 19.10 21.30
C ALA A 39 19.67 20.56 20.87
N SER A 40 20.91 21.02 20.80
CA SER A 40 21.23 22.38 20.33
C SER A 40 20.96 22.55 18.84
N ILE A 41 21.22 21.51 18.03
CA ILE A 41 20.94 21.51 16.59
C ILE A 41 19.43 21.55 16.36
N GLN A 42 18.68 20.70 17.07
CA GLN A 42 17.22 20.68 17.00
C GLN A 42 16.63 22.04 17.37
N GLN A 43 17.09 22.65 18.47
CA GLN A 43 16.62 23.97 18.87
C GLN A 43 16.91 25.04 17.81
N GLY A 44 18.12 25.05 17.23
CA GLY A 44 18.48 26.01 16.19
C GLY A 44 17.69 25.79 14.89
N MET A 45 17.45 24.54 14.52
CA MET A 45 16.61 24.21 13.36
C MET A 45 15.15 24.52 13.60
N GLN A 46 14.64 24.42 14.83
CA GLN A 46 13.25 24.78 15.16
C GLN A 46 12.95 26.25 14.84
N GLU A 47 13.88 27.17 15.13
CA GLU A 47 13.73 28.58 14.75
C GLU A 47 13.59 28.75 13.23
N VAL A 48 14.37 27.98 12.44
CA VAL A 48 14.29 27.99 10.98
C VAL A 48 12.97 27.38 10.49
N ILE A 49 12.54 26.27 11.08
CA ILE A 49 11.30 25.56 10.75
C ILE A 49 10.10 26.49 10.99
N ASP A 50 9.98 27.06 12.19
CA ASP A 50 8.90 27.97 12.57
C ASP A 50 8.87 29.20 11.66
N PHE A 51 10.04 29.74 11.31
CA PHE A 51 10.14 30.86 10.38
C PHE A 51 9.64 30.49 8.97
N LEU A 52 10.09 29.36 8.43
CA LEU A 52 9.75 28.92 7.07
C LEU A 52 8.28 28.57 6.90
N ASP A 53 7.66 27.98 7.92
CA ASP A 53 6.25 27.61 7.88
C ASP A 53 5.33 28.75 8.37
N SER A 54 5.90 29.92 8.72
CA SER A 54 5.11 31.08 9.13
C SER A 54 4.31 31.70 7.97
N PRO A 55 3.10 32.24 8.24
CA PRO A 55 2.33 33.00 7.26
C PRO A 55 3.08 34.22 6.72
N GLY A 56 3.91 34.86 7.55
CA GLY A 56 4.69 36.03 7.17
C GLY A 56 5.72 35.71 6.08
N TYR A 57 6.45 34.60 6.23
CA TYR A 57 7.36 34.14 5.19
C TYR A 57 6.62 33.72 3.92
N ALA A 58 5.50 32.98 4.07
CA ALA A 58 4.71 32.53 2.93
C ALA A 58 4.13 33.68 2.08
N GLN A 59 3.83 34.82 2.69
CA GLN A 59 3.41 36.04 1.99
C GLN A 59 4.58 36.76 1.29
N ALA A 60 5.77 36.71 1.89
CA ALA A 60 6.95 37.41 1.36
C ALA A 60 7.65 36.64 0.23
N VAL A 61 7.63 35.30 0.28
CA VAL A 61 8.35 34.42 -0.63
C VAL A 61 7.40 33.37 -1.20
N SER A 62 7.22 33.41 -2.53
CA SER A 62 6.43 32.40 -3.22
C SER A 62 7.07 31.01 -3.09
N TRP A 63 6.26 29.96 -3.23
CA TRP A 63 6.77 28.59 -3.18
C TRP A 63 7.92 28.34 -4.17
N ASP A 64 7.75 28.77 -5.43
CA ASP A 64 8.75 28.60 -6.46
C ASP A 64 10.06 29.35 -6.15
N GLU A 65 9.98 30.53 -5.55
CA GLU A 65 11.17 31.26 -5.09
C GLU A 65 11.82 30.56 -3.89
N HIS A 66 11.00 30.02 -2.97
CA HIS A 66 11.45 29.24 -1.83
C HIS A 66 12.24 27.99 -2.26
N VAL A 67 11.72 27.20 -3.20
CA VAL A 67 12.41 26.00 -3.72
C VAL A 67 13.80 26.35 -4.29
N VAL A 68 13.90 27.43 -5.06
CA VAL A 68 15.20 27.89 -5.58
C VAL A 68 16.14 28.34 -4.44
N LEU A 69 15.58 29.00 -3.44
CA LEU A 69 16.30 29.55 -2.30
C LEU A 69 16.85 28.45 -1.38
N VAL A 70 16.06 27.42 -1.05
CA VAL A 70 16.53 26.34 -0.17
C VAL A 70 17.66 25.54 -0.79
N TYR A 71 17.63 25.25 -2.10
CA TYR A 71 18.76 24.60 -2.77
C TYR A 71 20.01 25.49 -2.77
N ARG A 72 19.84 26.80 -2.96
CA ARG A 72 20.97 27.76 -2.89
C ARG A 72 21.62 27.73 -1.51
N LEU A 73 20.80 27.80 -0.46
CA LEU A 73 21.27 27.88 0.92
C LEU A 73 21.77 26.53 1.46
N ALA A 74 21.14 25.41 1.06
CA ALA A 74 21.47 24.07 1.51
C ALA A 74 22.64 23.43 0.73
N GLN A 75 22.74 23.68 -0.57
CA GLN A 75 23.71 22.99 -1.44
C GLN A 75 24.62 23.93 -2.23
N GLY A 76 24.44 25.25 -2.16
CA GLY A 76 25.24 26.20 -2.93
C GLY A 76 24.96 26.14 -4.45
N ARG A 77 23.87 25.49 -4.86
CA ARG A 77 23.45 25.36 -6.27
C ARG A 77 21.98 25.69 -6.44
N MET A 78 21.54 25.84 -7.68
CA MET A 78 20.12 25.94 -8.01
C MET A 78 19.51 24.53 -8.16
N PRO A 79 18.20 24.36 -7.96
CA PRO A 79 17.55 23.10 -8.29
C PRO A 79 17.61 22.86 -9.80
N SER A 80 17.63 21.58 -10.16
CA SER A 80 17.36 21.10 -11.51
C SER A 80 15.89 21.34 -11.86
N PRO A 81 15.52 21.32 -13.16
CA PRO A 81 14.13 21.36 -13.58
C PRO A 81 13.25 20.28 -12.95
N LEU A 82 13.81 19.09 -12.73
CA LEU A 82 13.07 17.97 -12.16
C LEU A 82 12.83 18.17 -10.65
N GLU A 83 13.86 18.53 -9.89
CA GLU A 83 13.73 18.85 -8.45
C GLU A 83 12.73 19.99 -8.21
N PHE A 84 12.79 21.04 -9.03
CA PHE A 84 11.87 22.16 -8.95
C PHE A 84 10.41 21.73 -9.22
N PHE A 85 10.21 20.89 -10.23
CA PHE A 85 8.88 20.38 -10.58
C PHE A 85 8.35 19.42 -9.51
N LEU A 86 9.15 18.45 -9.07
CA LEU A 86 8.74 17.44 -8.11
C LEU A 86 8.37 18.05 -6.76
N LEU A 87 9.14 19.01 -6.25
CA LEU A 87 8.78 19.68 -4.99
C LEU A 87 7.47 20.48 -5.11
N GLY A 88 7.15 21.02 -6.29
CA GLY A 88 5.83 21.58 -6.57
C GLY A 88 4.73 20.51 -6.49
N ALA A 89 4.96 19.36 -7.13
CA ALA A 89 4.01 18.25 -7.15
C ALA A 89 3.77 17.66 -5.75
N PHE A 90 4.81 17.39 -4.96
CA PHE A 90 4.67 16.90 -3.57
C PHE A 90 3.96 17.91 -2.65
N ARG A 91 4.06 19.21 -2.93
CA ARG A 91 3.29 20.21 -2.18
C ARG A 91 1.80 20.18 -2.52
N GLU A 92 1.49 20.00 -3.80
CA GLU A 92 0.10 19.96 -4.28
C GLU A 92 -0.61 18.67 -3.84
N ASP A 93 0.14 17.58 -3.75
CA ASP A 93 -0.30 16.25 -3.38
C ASP A 93 -0.36 16.07 -1.86
N ILE A 94 0.77 15.75 -1.21
CA ILE A 94 0.87 15.43 0.23
C ILE A 94 1.11 16.66 1.12
N GLY A 95 0.80 17.86 0.64
CA GLY A 95 0.92 19.09 1.43
C GLY A 95 2.34 19.46 1.88
N LEU A 96 3.40 18.99 1.19
CA LEU A 96 4.81 19.19 1.58
C LEU A 96 5.11 20.63 2.04
N THR A 97 5.57 20.77 3.29
CA THR A 97 5.82 22.08 3.91
C THR A 97 7.10 22.74 3.38
N ARG A 98 7.29 24.03 3.70
CA ARG A 98 8.50 24.77 3.31
C ARG A 98 9.71 24.22 4.05
N SER A 99 9.57 24.00 5.35
CA SER A 99 10.61 23.37 6.16
C SER A 99 10.96 21.96 5.68
N ALA A 100 9.97 21.14 5.29
CA ALA A 100 10.18 19.83 4.69
C ALA A 100 10.97 19.92 3.37
N SER A 101 10.66 20.89 2.50
CA SER A 101 11.42 21.08 1.26
C SER A 101 12.89 21.49 1.51
N LEU A 102 13.17 22.23 2.61
CA LEU A 102 14.54 22.49 3.06
C LEU A 102 15.23 21.20 3.51
N SER A 103 14.54 20.34 4.26
CA SER A 103 15.07 19.02 4.63
C SER A 103 15.46 18.20 3.40
N VAL A 104 14.58 18.16 2.38
CA VAL A 104 14.87 17.50 1.09
C VAL A 104 16.12 18.09 0.41
N ALA A 105 16.32 19.41 0.50
CA ALA A 105 17.53 20.03 -0.01
C ALA A 105 18.76 19.70 0.87
N LEU A 106 18.61 19.49 2.18
CA LEU A 106 19.71 19.19 3.09
C LEU A 106 20.18 17.74 3.03
N ARG A 107 19.29 16.76 2.83
CA ARG A 107 19.63 15.33 2.83
C ARG A 107 20.66 14.96 1.76
N GLY A 108 20.66 15.66 0.64
CA GLY A 108 21.51 15.33 -0.51
C GLY A 108 21.17 13.94 -1.05
N GLU A 109 22.13 13.03 -1.01
CA GLU A 109 21.99 11.66 -1.53
C GLU A 109 21.57 10.63 -0.45
N ALA A 110 21.25 11.08 0.77
CA ALA A 110 20.74 10.20 1.83
C ALA A 110 19.21 10.21 1.87
N LEU A 111 18.60 9.18 2.49
CA LEU A 111 17.14 9.11 2.70
C LEU A 111 16.62 10.33 3.48
N CYS A 112 17.37 10.77 4.50
CA CYS A 112 17.05 11.96 5.28
C CYS A 112 18.29 12.70 5.78
N PRO A 113 18.17 13.98 6.21
CA PRO A 113 19.34 14.76 6.60
C PRO A 113 19.92 14.28 7.92
N THR A 114 21.23 14.38 8.05
CA THR A 114 21.97 14.07 9.29
C THR A 114 22.09 15.30 10.19
N CYS A 115 22.29 15.09 11.49
CA CYS A 115 22.61 16.20 12.41
C CYS A 115 23.84 17.00 11.97
N ALA A 116 24.82 16.35 11.32
CA ALA A 116 26.00 17.03 10.78
C ALA A 116 25.65 17.99 9.63
N GLN A 117 24.75 17.60 8.73
CA GLN A 117 24.24 18.47 7.67
C GLN A 117 23.45 19.65 8.25
N CYS A 118 22.57 19.41 9.22
CA CYS A 118 21.82 20.47 9.92
C CYS A 118 22.77 21.44 10.65
N ARG A 119 23.78 20.93 11.37
CA ARG A 119 24.81 21.76 12.03
C ARG A 119 25.57 22.63 11.04
N ALA A 120 26.03 22.03 9.93
CA ALA A 120 26.76 22.76 8.90
C ALA A 120 25.90 23.86 8.25
N PHE A 121 24.60 23.62 8.13
CA PHE A 121 23.65 24.61 7.65
C PHE A 121 23.48 25.78 8.65
N LEU A 122 23.24 25.49 9.93
CA LEU A 122 23.10 26.52 10.97
C LEU A 122 24.35 27.38 11.16
N ASN A 123 25.54 26.81 10.93
CA ASN A 123 26.80 27.55 11.01
C ASN A 123 26.98 28.64 9.93
N ARG A 124 26.17 28.62 8.87
CA ARG A 124 26.34 29.50 7.70
C ARG A 124 25.07 30.24 7.27
N VAL A 125 23.90 29.82 7.74
CA VAL A 125 22.60 30.37 7.34
C VAL A 125 21.80 30.76 8.57
N SER A 126 21.21 31.95 8.51
CA SER A 126 20.25 32.49 9.47
C SER A 126 18.88 32.67 8.82
N VAL A 127 17.82 32.88 9.61
CA VAL A 127 16.48 33.19 9.09
C VAL A 127 16.46 34.44 8.17
N SER A 128 17.38 35.39 8.39
CA SER A 128 17.50 36.60 7.58
C SER A 128 18.00 36.36 6.15
N ASP A 129 18.66 35.22 5.90
CA ASP A 129 19.16 34.84 4.58
C ASP A 129 18.07 34.31 3.65
N PHE A 130 16.89 33.99 4.19
CA PHE A 130 15.73 33.54 3.43
C PHE A 130 15.00 34.72 2.78
N GLN A 131 15.72 35.49 1.96
CA GLN A 131 15.18 36.59 1.18
C GLN A 131 15.48 36.40 -0.31
N THR A 132 14.55 36.84 -1.16
CA THR A 132 14.65 36.66 -2.61
C THR A 132 15.32 37.86 -3.25
N ASP A 133 16.36 37.60 -4.04
CA ASP A 133 17.07 38.61 -4.82
C ASP A 133 16.77 38.46 -6.33
N GLN A 134 17.38 39.32 -7.14
CA GLN A 134 17.19 39.29 -8.59
C GLN A 134 17.66 37.97 -9.23
N VAL A 135 18.69 37.32 -8.68
CA VAL A 135 19.21 36.05 -9.20
C VAL A 135 18.21 34.92 -8.96
N VAL A 136 17.67 34.81 -7.75
CA VAL A 136 16.61 33.84 -7.40
C VAL A 136 15.41 34.06 -8.31
N ARG A 137 14.89 35.30 -8.40
CA ARG A 137 13.72 35.61 -9.23
C ARG A 137 13.91 35.27 -10.70
N GLN A 138 15.09 35.58 -11.26
CA GLN A 138 15.40 35.23 -12.65
C GLN A 138 15.46 33.72 -12.85
N ARG A 139 16.05 32.97 -11.91
CA ARG A 139 16.15 31.52 -11.99
C ARG A 139 14.78 30.88 -11.86
N THR A 140 13.97 31.31 -10.91
CA THR A 140 12.57 30.88 -10.72
C THR A 140 11.77 31.05 -12.00
N ARG A 141 11.78 32.24 -12.62
CA ARG A 141 11.09 32.48 -13.90
C ARG A 141 11.55 31.54 -15.01
N LYS A 142 12.85 31.23 -15.09
CA LYS A 142 13.38 30.29 -16.09
C LYS A 142 12.90 28.86 -15.85
N LEU A 143 12.85 28.41 -14.60
CA LEU A 143 12.38 27.06 -14.25
C LEU A 143 10.87 26.94 -14.46
N ALA A 144 10.09 27.90 -13.97
CA ALA A 144 8.63 27.94 -14.15
C ALA A 144 8.22 28.04 -15.63
N ALA A 145 9.05 28.63 -16.50
CA ALA A 145 8.80 28.70 -17.94
C ALA A 145 9.08 27.39 -18.69
N ILE A 146 9.63 26.34 -18.04
CA ILE A 146 9.88 25.06 -18.68
C ILE A 146 8.53 24.39 -18.97
N PRO A 147 8.20 24.08 -20.24
CA PRO A 147 6.93 23.44 -20.56
C PRO A 147 6.83 22.07 -19.89
N ARG A 148 5.71 21.79 -19.19
CA ARG A 148 5.45 20.49 -18.52
C ARG A 148 5.76 19.29 -19.43
N ARG A 149 5.40 19.36 -20.72
CA ARG A 149 5.74 18.33 -21.73
C ARG A 149 7.23 17.94 -21.83
N ARG A 150 8.16 18.85 -21.50
CA ARG A 150 9.59 18.53 -21.47
C ARG A 150 9.95 17.70 -20.24
N ILE A 151 9.37 18.01 -19.08
CA ILE A 151 9.52 17.22 -17.86
C ILE A 151 8.93 15.83 -18.08
N ILE A 152 7.73 15.73 -18.65
CA ILE A 152 7.11 14.45 -19.05
C ILE A 152 8.04 13.63 -19.94
N LYS A 153 8.63 14.26 -20.96
CA LYS A 153 9.55 13.58 -21.87
C LYS A 153 10.80 13.06 -21.14
N MET A 154 11.35 13.83 -20.21
CA MET A 154 12.45 13.39 -19.35
C MET A 154 12.03 12.18 -18.51
N LEU A 155 10.90 12.26 -17.81
CA LEU A 155 10.40 11.18 -16.96
C LEU A 155 10.17 9.89 -17.76
N ARG A 156 9.51 9.97 -18.92
CA ARG A 156 9.31 8.80 -19.80
C ARG A 156 10.63 8.20 -20.30
N GLN A 157 11.65 9.02 -20.56
CA GLN A 157 12.96 8.53 -20.96
C GLN A 157 13.68 7.82 -19.82
N MET A 158 13.58 8.34 -18.60
CA MET A 158 14.15 7.72 -17.40
C MET A 158 13.43 6.41 -17.06
N ALA A 159 12.10 6.36 -17.14
CA ALA A 159 11.31 5.15 -16.99
C ALA A 159 11.76 4.04 -17.96
N LYS A 160 11.87 4.38 -19.25
CA LYS A 160 12.33 3.44 -20.29
C LYS A 160 13.76 2.95 -20.05
N ALA A 161 14.63 3.77 -19.44
CA ALA A 161 15.99 3.37 -19.11
C ALA A 161 16.05 2.43 -17.89
N ALA A 162 15.06 2.50 -17.00
CA ALA A 162 14.91 1.63 -15.84
C ALA A 162 14.21 0.30 -16.18
N GLU A 163 13.46 0.24 -17.29
CA GLU A 163 12.89 -0.97 -17.86
C GLU A 163 13.98 -1.85 -18.51
N ILE A 164 14.69 -2.66 -17.71
CA ILE A 164 15.33 -3.86 -18.24
C ILE A 164 14.27 -4.94 -18.24
N ASP A 165 13.88 -5.40 -19.44
CA ASP A 165 12.97 -6.53 -19.65
C ASP A 165 13.55 -7.77 -18.95
N ARG A 166 13.08 -8.03 -17.73
CA ARG A 166 13.49 -9.21 -16.97
C ARG A 166 12.51 -10.33 -17.34
N PRO A 167 12.99 -11.43 -17.93
CA PRO A 167 12.12 -12.53 -18.29
C PRO A 167 11.40 -13.04 -17.04
N ARG A 168 10.11 -13.32 -17.19
CA ARG A 168 9.26 -13.90 -16.16
C ARG A 168 9.97 -15.10 -15.53
N LYS A 169 10.28 -15.03 -14.24
CA LYS A 169 10.47 -16.26 -13.47
C LYS A 169 9.09 -16.86 -13.26
N GLU A 170 8.87 -18.07 -13.74
CA GLU A 170 7.75 -18.87 -13.27
C GLU A 170 7.97 -19.12 -11.77
N LEU A 171 7.27 -18.37 -10.93
CA LEU A 171 7.08 -18.81 -9.56
C LEU A 171 6.06 -19.93 -9.58
N GLN A 172 6.55 -21.16 -9.36
CA GLN A 172 5.73 -22.26 -8.88
C GLN A 172 5.32 -21.91 -7.45
N ALA A 173 4.14 -21.32 -7.29
CA ALA A 173 3.49 -21.26 -5.99
C ALA A 173 3.05 -22.69 -5.64
N GLU A 174 3.30 -23.13 -4.40
CA GLU A 174 2.70 -24.37 -3.94
C GLU A 174 1.18 -24.22 -3.97
N LEU A 175 0.49 -25.21 -4.53
CA LEU A 175 -0.97 -25.20 -4.52
C LEU A 175 -1.44 -25.31 -3.07
N PRO A 176 -2.36 -24.44 -2.60
CA PRO A 176 -2.93 -24.58 -1.29
C PRO A 176 -3.68 -25.90 -1.19
N VAL A 177 -3.89 -26.39 0.03
CA VAL A 177 -4.67 -27.61 0.25
C VAL A 177 -6.14 -27.35 -0.12
N ALA A 178 -6.74 -28.22 -0.94
CA ALA A 178 -8.14 -28.11 -1.28
C ALA A 178 -9.04 -28.39 -0.05
N ASN A 179 -10.18 -27.71 0.01
CA ASN A 179 -11.22 -27.85 1.05
C ASN A 179 -10.81 -27.41 2.46
N VAL A 180 -9.75 -26.61 2.60
CA VAL A 180 -9.43 -25.90 3.85
C VAL A 180 -10.63 -25.06 4.30
N GLN A 181 -10.87 -25.03 5.60
CA GLN A 181 -11.88 -24.17 6.21
C GLN A 181 -11.19 -22.89 6.70
N TYR A 182 -11.85 -21.75 6.54
CA TYR A 182 -11.29 -20.45 6.88
C TYR A 182 -12.18 -19.72 7.87
N ASN A 183 -11.56 -19.04 8.83
CA ASN A 183 -12.16 -17.93 9.56
C ASN A 183 -11.98 -16.65 8.72
N THR A 184 -12.98 -15.77 8.76
CA THR A 184 -12.92 -14.45 8.12
C THR A 184 -12.64 -13.39 9.17
N TYR A 185 -11.71 -12.49 8.87
CA TYR A 185 -11.34 -11.37 9.72
C TYR A 185 -11.44 -10.06 8.92
N PHE A 186 -11.92 -8.99 9.53
CA PHE A 186 -12.21 -7.71 8.86
C PHE A 186 -11.23 -6.62 9.28
N GLY A 187 -10.72 -5.89 8.28
CA GLY A 187 -9.74 -4.84 8.51
C GLY A 187 -9.44 -4.06 7.24
N TYR A 188 -8.43 -3.19 7.31
CA TYR A 188 -7.85 -2.55 6.13
C TYR A 188 -6.46 -2.02 6.47
N LEU A 189 -5.68 -1.73 5.43
CA LEU A 189 -4.25 -1.43 5.53
C LEU A 189 -3.87 -0.07 4.90
N HIS A 190 -4.84 0.85 4.77
CA HIS A 190 -4.62 2.24 4.37
C HIS A 190 -5.16 3.20 5.42
N ALA A 191 -4.29 3.86 6.17
CA ALA A 191 -4.64 4.95 7.07
C ALA A 191 -3.41 5.76 7.47
N HIS A 192 -3.66 7.00 7.89
CA HIS A 192 -2.63 7.96 8.27
C HIS A 192 -2.83 8.43 9.71
N SER A 193 -1.78 9.04 10.25
CA SER A 193 -1.73 9.61 11.59
C SER A 193 -0.97 10.95 11.57
N GLU A 194 -0.74 11.54 12.74
CA GLU A 194 0.04 12.77 12.87
C GLU A 194 1.53 12.63 12.50
N LEU A 195 1.98 11.41 12.16
CA LEU A 195 3.33 11.21 11.63
C LEU A 195 3.48 11.77 10.22
N SER A 196 2.40 11.83 9.45
CA SER A 196 2.33 12.50 8.15
C SER A 196 1.31 13.65 8.16
N ASP A 197 0.23 13.54 7.41
CA ASP A 197 -0.80 14.56 7.24
C ASP A 197 -2.18 14.14 7.80
N GLY A 198 -2.24 13.01 8.51
CA GLY A 198 -3.39 12.60 9.30
C GLY A 198 -3.48 13.27 10.68
N GLU A 199 -4.60 13.08 11.36
CA GLU A 199 -4.82 13.55 12.73
C GLU A 199 -4.54 12.47 13.78
N GLY A 200 -3.98 12.85 14.93
CA GLY A 200 -3.91 11.99 16.12
C GLY A 200 -2.74 11.01 16.12
N SER A 201 -2.38 10.52 17.31
CA SER A 201 -1.18 9.72 17.48
C SER A 201 -1.32 8.31 16.91
N PRO A 202 -0.21 7.69 16.45
CA PRO A 202 -0.22 6.31 15.97
C PRO A 202 -0.85 5.31 16.95
N LEU A 203 -0.47 5.41 18.23
CA LEU A 203 -1.02 4.54 19.27
C LEU A 203 -2.53 4.75 19.44
N GLY A 204 -2.99 6.00 19.38
CA GLY A 204 -4.41 6.33 19.43
C GLY A 204 -5.18 5.74 18.26
N ALA A 205 -4.61 5.74 17.06
CA ALA A 205 -5.22 5.17 15.88
C ALA A 205 -5.41 3.65 15.99
N TYR A 206 -4.37 2.90 16.37
CA TYR A 206 -4.50 1.45 16.56
C TYR A 206 -5.52 1.09 17.66
N ILE A 207 -5.54 1.84 18.77
CA ILE A 207 -6.53 1.63 19.84
C ILE A 207 -7.94 1.92 19.34
N TYR A 208 -8.13 3.03 18.61
CA TYR A 208 -9.44 3.42 18.10
C TYR A 208 -9.97 2.42 17.08
N ALA A 209 -9.13 1.98 16.13
CA ALA A 209 -9.47 0.97 15.14
C ALA A 209 -9.95 -0.35 15.77
N ARG A 210 -9.31 -0.79 16.87
CA ARG A 210 -9.75 -1.95 17.64
C ARG A 210 -11.03 -1.69 18.42
N ASP A 211 -11.03 -0.68 19.28
CA ASP A 211 -12.04 -0.52 20.33
C ASP A 211 -13.32 0.15 19.82
N GLN A 212 -13.23 1.01 18.80
CA GLN A 212 -14.35 1.74 18.23
C GLN A 212 -14.68 1.28 16.81
N GLY A 213 -13.66 0.98 16.01
CA GLY A 213 -13.82 0.46 14.65
C GLY A 213 -14.18 -1.04 14.59
N GLY A 214 -13.90 -1.79 15.66
CA GLY A 214 -14.17 -3.22 15.72
C GLY A 214 -13.37 -4.03 14.70
N LEU A 215 -12.20 -3.53 14.27
CA LEU A 215 -11.37 -4.24 13.29
C LEU A 215 -10.59 -5.38 13.94
N ASP A 216 -10.49 -6.50 13.25
CA ASP A 216 -9.66 -7.65 13.63
C ASP A 216 -8.18 -7.40 13.28
N PHE A 217 -7.93 -6.63 12.23
CA PHE A 217 -6.58 -6.21 11.87
C PHE A 217 -6.54 -4.80 11.29
N PHE A 218 -5.41 -4.12 11.44
CA PHE A 218 -5.24 -2.74 11.00
C PHE A 218 -3.76 -2.40 10.76
N ALA A 219 -3.52 -1.45 9.87
CA ALA A 219 -2.20 -0.85 9.70
C ALA A 219 -2.28 0.66 9.46
N LEU A 220 -1.33 1.36 10.05
CA LEU A 220 -0.96 2.69 9.62
C LEU A 220 0.13 2.62 8.54
N THR A 221 -0.02 3.48 7.55
CA THR A 221 0.84 3.58 6.36
C THR A 221 1.08 5.04 6.01
N ASP A 222 1.45 5.84 7.02
CA ASP A 222 1.81 7.25 6.85
C ASP A 222 2.73 7.47 5.63
N HIS A 223 2.56 8.62 4.96
CA HIS A 223 3.40 9.01 3.82
C HIS A 223 4.90 8.90 4.15
N GLY A 224 5.63 8.06 3.40
CA GLY A 224 7.05 7.79 3.64
C GLY A 224 7.93 9.03 3.56
N GLU A 225 7.47 10.04 2.84
CA GLU A 225 8.09 11.36 2.70
C GLU A 225 8.20 12.09 4.04
N TYR A 226 7.28 11.85 4.97
CA TYR A 226 7.25 12.50 6.28
C TYR A 226 7.93 11.70 7.39
N LEU A 227 8.24 10.41 7.18
CA LEU A 227 8.80 9.52 8.20
C LEU A 227 10.24 9.86 8.61
N CYS A 228 10.96 10.66 7.81
CA CYS A 228 12.19 11.33 8.25
C CYS A 228 12.36 12.67 7.54
N ILE A 229 11.64 13.70 8.01
CA ILE A 229 11.93 15.10 7.66
C ILE A 229 13.14 15.57 8.45
N TRP A 230 13.24 15.24 9.74
CA TRP A 230 14.39 15.64 10.55
C TRP A 230 15.00 14.45 11.31
N PRO A 231 16.33 14.44 11.53
CA PRO A 231 17.04 13.28 12.11
C PRO A 231 16.70 12.98 13.57
N TRP A 232 15.91 13.82 14.24
CA TRP A 232 15.53 13.67 15.65
C TRP A 232 14.07 13.23 15.83
N GLU A 233 13.28 13.04 14.77
CA GLU A 233 11.85 12.74 14.89
C GLU A 233 11.57 11.24 15.11
N ASN A 234 12.42 10.34 14.61
CA ASN A 234 12.28 8.88 14.78
C ASN A 234 10.87 8.32 14.46
N LYS A 235 10.12 8.93 13.55
CA LYS A 235 8.70 8.61 13.30
C LYS A 235 8.45 7.16 12.87
N TRP A 236 9.38 6.56 12.10
CA TRP A 236 9.28 5.13 11.77
C TRP A 236 9.31 4.25 13.03
N GLU A 237 10.19 4.55 13.98
CA GLU A 237 10.25 3.80 15.24
C GLU A 237 9.02 4.05 16.10
N GLU A 238 8.48 5.26 16.11
CA GLU A 238 7.20 5.58 16.77
C GLU A 238 6.03 4.78 16.19
N LEU A 239 5.92 4.71 14.86
CA LEU A 239 4.94 3.90 14.14
C LEU A 239 5.02 2.42 14.51
N VAL A 240 6.24 1.84 14.43
CA VAL A 240 6.48 0.43 14.76
C VAL A 240 6.13 0.16 16.22
N ASN A 241 6.58 1.01 17.15
CA ASN A 241 6.30 0.85 18.57
C ASN A 241 4.79 0.93 18.89
N ALA A 242 4.05 1.78 18.20
CA ALA A 242 2.60 1.88 18.37
C ALA A 242 1.87 0.61 17.90
N ALA A 243 2.26 0.06 16.76
CA ALA A 243 1.73 -1.22 16.27
C ALA A 243 2.06 -2.35 17.26
N GLU A 244 3.32 -2.48 17.66
CA GLU A 244 3.77 -3.50 18.62
C GLU A 244 3.07 -3.38 19.98
N ALA A 245 2.85 -2.16 20.48
CA ALA A 245 2.18 -1.93 21.76
C ALA A 245 0.70 -2.36 21.78
N THR A 246 0.09 -2.54 20.61
CA THR A 246 -1.33 -2.89 20.45
C THR A 246 -1.54 -4.26 19.82
N TYR A 247 -0.48 -4.95 19.42
CA TYR A 247 -0.54 -6.32 18.91
C TYR A 247 -1.03 -7.29 19.99
N ASP A 248 -2.14 -7.99 19.70
CA ASP A 248 -2.76 -8.98 20.58
C ASP A 248 -3.14 -10.23 19.77
N PRO A 249 -2.19 -11.15 19.52
CA PRO A 249 -2.43 -12.32 18.66
C PRO A 249 -3.61 -13.15 19.18
N GLY A 250 -4.46 -13.60 18.25
CA GLY A 250 -5.73 -14.27 18.51
C GLY A 250 -6.93 -13.32 18.64
N THR A 251 -6.69 -12.00 18.81
CA THR A 251 -7.76 -11.01 19.04
C THR A 251 -7.66 -9.81 18.10
N TYR A 252 -6.49 -9.19 17.98
CA TYR A 252 -6.27 -7.98 17.18
C TYR A 252 -4.85 -7.93 16.62
N VAL A 253 -4.73 -7.91 15.29
CA VAL A 253 -3.44 -7.94 14.59
C VAL A 253 -3.11 -6.58 14.01
N THR A 254 -1.99 -6.03 14.48
CA THR A 254 -1.46 -4.77 13.97
C THR A 254 -0.30 -5.03 13.01
N LEU A 255 -0.31 -4.37 11.88
CA LEU A 255 0.81 -4.29 10.95
C LEU A 255 1.22 -2.83 10.80
N TRP A 256 2.38 -2.58 10.21
CA TRP A 256 2.80 -1.24 9.82
C TRP A 256 3.38 -1.27 8.41
N GLY A 257 3.44 -0.09 7.82
CA GLY A 257 4.06 0.14 6.53
C GLY A 257 4.25 1.63 6.29
N PHE A 258 4.42 1.98 5.03
CA PHE A 258 4.45 3.36 4.59
C PHE A 258 3.71 3.47 3.27
N GLU A 259 3.15 4.64 2.98
CA GLU A 259 2.73 4.97 1.64
C GLU A 259 3.90 5.59 0.88
N TRP A 260 4.30 4.96 -0.22
CA TRP A 260 5.18 5.57 -1.20
C TRP A 260 4.34 6.51 -2.07
N SER A 261 4.33 7.79 -1.71
CA SER A 261 3.37 8.76 -2.26
C SER A 261 3.96 9.51 -3.44
N ASN A 262 3.92 8.89 -4.62
CA ASN A 262 4.48 9.49 -5.81
C ASN A 262 3.44 10.34 -6.56
N PRO A 263 3.64 11.67 -6.68
CA PRO A 263 2.65 12.58 -7.24
C PRO A 263 2.51 12.47 -8.76
N ILE A 264 3.10 11.44 -9.38
CA ILE A 264 3.15 11.21 -10.83
C ILE A 264 2.90 9.74 -11.18
N LEU A 265 3.49 8.83 -10.42
CA LEU A 265 3.43 7.40 -10.67
C LEU A 265 2.35 6.71 -9.83
N GLY A 266 1.56 7.46 -9.05
CA GLY A 266 0.54 6.94 -8.14
C GLY A 266 1.13 6.46 -6.82
N HIS A 267 0.27 6.21 -5.85
CA HIS A 267 0.70 5.81 -4.51
C HIS A 267 0.64 4.30 -4.30
N ILE A 268 1.56 3.79 -3.48
CA ILE A 268 1.67 2.38 -3.16
C ILE A 268 1.93 2.25 -1.66
N ASN A 269 1.03 1.61 -0.90
CA ASN A 269 1.43 1.15 0.42
C ASN A 269 2.37 -0.04 0.30
N VAL A 270 3.41 -0.06 1.14
CA VAL A 270 4.27 -1.22 1.33
C VAL A 270 4.33 -1.56 2.81
N LEU A 271 3.99 -2.82 3.13
CA LEU A 271 3.75 -3.29 4.49
C LEU A 271 4.66 -4.45 4.85
N ASN A 272 4.74 -4.73 6.15
CA ASN A 272 5.53 -5.81 6.73
C ASN A 272 7.02 -5.73 6.33
N THR A 273 7.60 -4.54 6.51
CA THR A 273 8.99 -4.23 6.18
C THR A 273 9.77 -3.82 7.43
N PRO A 274 11.08 -4.15 7.51
CA PRO A 274 11.93 -3.70 8.61
C PRO A 274 12.37 -2.23 8.48
N ASP A 275 12.32 -1.69 7.26
CA ASP A 275 12.75 -0.35 6.87
C ASP A 275 11.80 0.25 5.82
N TYR A 276 11.94 1.54 5.53
CA TYR A 276 11.06 2.26 4.59
C TYR A 276 11.87 3.05 3.54
N THR A 277 11.15 3.55 2.54
CA THR A 277 11.65 4.48 1.53
C THR A 277 10.60 5.57 1.25
N ASN A 278 10.87 6.48 0.32
CA ASN A 278 9.91 7.47 -0.16
C ASN A 278 10.14 7.84 -1.63
N ALA A 279 9.16 8.46 -2.27
CA ALA A 279 9.17 8.86 -3.68
C ALA A 279 10.05 10.09 -3.93
N ILE A 280 10.41 10.86 -2.90
CA ILE A 280 11.38 11.95 -3.00
C ILE A 280 12.80 11.41 -3.22
N PHE A 281 13.17 10.32 -2.55
CA PHE A 281 14.49 9.71 -2.64
C PHE A 281 14.57 8.66 -3.74
N HIS A 282 13.61 7.74 -3.77
CA HIS A 282 13.52 6.66 -4.75
C HIS A 282 12.26 6.83 -5.60
N PHE A 283 12.36 7.77 -6.54
CA PHE A 283 11.24 8.22 -7.37
C PHE A 283 10.69 7.17 -8.34
N TRP A 284 11.47 6.17 -8.77
CA TRP A 284 11.00 5.22 -9.79
C TRP A 284 10.28 4.03 -9.20
N ILE A 285 9.08 3.75 -9.70
CA ILE A 285 8.30 2.55 -9.32
C ILE A 285 9.06 1.24 -9.55
N THR A 286 9.91 1.16 -10.58
CA THR A 286 10.76 -0.01 -10.82
C THR A 286 11.83 -0.21 -9.75
N TRP A 287 12.32 0.89 -9.15
CA TRP A 287 13.22 0.80 -7.99
C TRP A 287 12.45 0.27 -6.78
N LEU A 288 11.21 0.75 -6.55
CA LEU A 288 10.36 0.24 -5.48
C LEU A 288 10.07 -1.26 -5.68
N TYR A 289 9.83 -1.69 -6.91
CA TYR A 289 9.64 -3.10 -7.25
C TYR A 289 10.89 -3.95 -6.99
N ASP A 290 12.08 -3.48 -7.35
CA ASP A 290 13.32 -4.17 -6.98
C ASP A 290 13.47 -4.21 -5.45
N TRP A 291 13.21 -3.10 -4.77
CA TRP A 291 13.33 -2.98 -3.32
C TRP A 291 12.39 -3.91 -2.55
N ILE A 292 11.14 -4.03 -2.98
CA ILE A 292 10.19 -4.97 -2.36
C ILE A 292 10.58 -6.41 -2.71
N SER A 293 11.06 -6.70 -3.92
CA SER A 293 11.47 -8.05 -4.33
C SER A 293 12.60 -8.65 -3.48
N ASP A 294 13.42 -7.82 -2.86
CA ASP A 294 14.45 -8.23 -1.91
C ASP A 294 13.92 -8.52 -0.49
N ARG A 295 12.61 -8.35 -0.24
CA ARG A 295 11.93 -8.52 1.06
C ARG A 295 10.76 -9.50 0.94
N PRO A 296 10.99 -10.83 0.95
CA PRO A 296 9.98 -11.83 0.59
C PRO A 296 8.71 -11.81 1.46
N GLU A 297 8.80 -11.34 2.70
CA GLU A 297 7.66 -11.22 3.63
C GLU A 297 6.92 -9.88 3.50
N ALA A 298 7.48 -8.90 2.77
CA ALA A 298 6.82 -7.63 2.51
C ALA A 298 5.85 -7.75 1.34
N PHE A 299 4.79 -6.95 1.36
CA PHE A 299 3.85 -6.86 0.25
C PHE A 299 3.44 -5.42 -0.01
N GLY A 300 3.11 -5.15 -1.27
CA GLY A 300 2.71 -3.86 -1.79
C GLY A 300 1.32 -3.91 -2.39
N ARG A 301 0.62 -2.79 -2.34
CA ARG A 301 -0.72 -2.62 -2.91
C ARG A 301 -0.82 -1.27 -3.61
N PHE A 302 -1.50 -1.26 -4.75
CA PHE A 302 -1.73 -0.03 -5.50
C PHE A 302 -2.90 0.73 -4.87
N ASN A 303 -2.68 2.00 -4.56
CA ASN A 303 -3.67 2.84 -3.92
C ASN A 303 -4.44 3.66 -4.97
N HIS A 304 -5.70 3.97 -4.67
CA HIS A 304 -6.59 4.93 -5.35
C HIS A 304 -6.25 5.18 -6.84
N PRO A 305 -6.36 4.14 -7.69
CA PRO A 305 -5.92 4.27 -9.07
C PRO A 305 -6.76 5.28 -9.85
N GLY A 306 -6.10 6.06 -10.70
CA GLY A 306 -6.71 7.08 -11.54
C GLY A 306 -6.46 8.50 -11.05
N GLU A 307 -6.09 8.69 -9.79
CA GLU A 307 -5.91 10.02 -9.20
C GLU A 307 -4.66 10.74 -9.72
N TYR A 308 -3.63 9.99 -10.15
CA TYR A 308 -2.32 10.55 -10.52
C TYR A 308 -1.99 10.50 -12.01
N ASP A 309 -2.96 10.23 -12.90
CA ASP A 309 -2.68 10.00 -14.33
C ASP A 309 -2.62 11.25 -15.24
N TYR A 310 -2.45 12.45 -14.68
CA TYR A 310 -2.36 13.70 -15.47
C TYR A 310 -1.18 13.73 -16.46
N LEU A 311 -0.22 12.80 -16.34
CA LEU A 311 0.90 12.59 -17.27
C LEU A 311 0.79 11.33 -18.13
N TRP A 312 -0.30 10.55 -18.03
CA TRP A 312 -0.54 9.29 -18.73
C TRP A 312 0.56 8.24 -18.46
N ILE A 313 0.97 8.13 -17.20
CA ILE A 313 2.05 7.27 -16.72
C ILE A 313 1.84 6.76 -15.29
N GLU A 314 0.66 6.95 -14.69
CA GLU A 314 0.35 6.42 -13.35
C GLU A 314 0.50 4.90 -13.33
N PHE A 315 1.22 4.38 -12.33
CA PHE A 315 1.67 2.98 -12.22
C PHE A 315 2.30 2.41 -13.50
N LEU A 316 2.69 3.28 -14.45
CA LEU A 316 2.90 3.00 -15.87
C LEU A 316 1.86 2.05 -16.49
N HIS A 317 0.61 2.21 -16.05
CA HIS A 317 -0.60 1.47 -16.39
C HIS A 317 -0.48 -0.03 -16.12
N LEU A 318 0.17 -0.42 -15.02
CA LEU A 318 0.27 -1.82 -14.61
C LEU A 318 0.97 -2.70 -15.65
N ARG A 319 2.02 -2.20 -16.31
CA ARG A 319 2.94 -3.10 -17.03
C ARG A 319 3.52 -4.11 -16.05
N PRO A 320 3.48 -5.42 -16.35
CA PRO A 320 3.90 -6.45 -15.40
C PRO A 320 5.39 -6.33 -15.07
N TYR A 321 5.72 -6.49 -13.79
CA TYR A 321 7.10 -6.58 -13.31
C TYR A 321 7.29 -7.92 -12.59
N ALA A 322 7.95 -8.87 -13.25
CA ALA A 322 7.94 -10.27 -12.83
C ALA A 322 8.49 -10.49 -11.41
N ASP A 323 9.55 -9.77 -11.03
CA ASP A 323 10.20 -9.98 -9.73
C ASP A 323 9.35 -9.49 -8.54
N ALA A 324 8.50 -8.48 -8.74
CA ALA A 324 7.62 -7.93 -7.70
C ALA A 324 6.21 -8.54 -7.71
N MET A 325 5.86 -9.30 -8.75
CA MET A 325 4.54 -9.94 -8.91
C MET A 325 4.10 -10.79 -7.70
N PRO A 326 4.98 -11.55 -7.01
CA PRO A 326 4.58 -12.27 -5.80
C PRO A 326 4.06 -11.35 -4.69
N GLN A 327 4.64 -10.15 -4.57
CA GLN A 327 4.43 -9.25 -3.43
C GLN A 327 3.51 -8.07 -3.73
N MET A 328 3.27 -7.73 -4.99
CA MET A 328 2.22 -6.77 -5.35
C MET A 328 0.87 -7.51 -5.36
N VAL A 329 0.15 -7.43 -4.24
CA VAL A 329 -0.95 -8.36 -3.92
C VAL A 329 -2.32 -7.91 -4.42
N GLY A 330 -2.52 -6.61 -4.64
CA GLY A 330 -3.81 -6.08 -5.05
C GLY A 330 -3.79 -4.59 -5.35
N ILE A 331 -4.97 -4.08 -5.67
CA ILE A 331 -5.24 -2.69 -6.04
C ILE A 331 -6.55 -2.28 -5.40
N GLU A 332 -6.63 -1.02 -4.97
CA GLU A 332 -7.84 -0.48 -4.35
C GLU A 332 -9.00 -0.42 -5.34
N THR A 333 -10.10 -1.09 -4.99
CA THR A 333 -11.40 -1.02 -5.66
C THR A 333 -12.41 -0.20 -4.86
N TRP A 334 -12.04 0.26 -3.67
CA TRP A 334 -12.63 1.40 -2.96
C TRP A 334 -11.50 2.08 -2.17
N ASN A 335 -11.64 3.39 -1.94
CA ASN A 335 -10.69 4.17 -1.15
C ASN A 335 -11.42 5.36 -0.49
N GLY A 336 -11.04 5.70 0.74
CA GLY A 336 -11.67 6.83 1.40
C GLY A 336 -13.12 6.50 1.71
N ASN A 337 -14.00 7.40 1.26
CA ASN A 337 -15.44 7.20 1.26
C ASN A 337 -16.02 6.99 -0.15
N ASP A 338 -15.15 6.82 -1.15
CA ASP A 338 -15.54 6.53 -2.52
C ASP A 338 -15.60 4.99 -2.68
N SER A 339 -16.79 4.52 -3.04
CA SER A 339 -17.18 3.12 -3.10
C SER A 339 -16.72 2.42 -4.39
N PHE A 340 -17.25 1.22 -4.69
CA PHE A 340 -16.96 0.53 -5.96
C PHE A 340 -17.33 1.35 -7.20
N ASP A 341 -18.20 2.35 -7.06
CA ASP A 341 -18.58 3.22 -8.17
C ASP A 341 -17.40 3.91 -8.82
N LYS A 342 -16.50 4.48 -8.03
CA LYS A 342 -15.35 5.23 -8.55
C LYS A 342 -14.24 4.31 -9.08
N TYR A 343 -13.95 3.23 -8.38
CA TYR A 343 -12.73 2.45 -8.63
C TYR A 343 -12.95 1.13 -9.35
N TYR A 344 -14.19 0.63 -9.39
CA TYR A 344 -14.56 -0.56 -10.16
C TYR A 344 -15.48 -0.22 -11.35
N TYR A 345 -16.53 0.58 -11.16
CA TYR A 345 -17.54 0.83 -12.21
C TYR A 345 -17.26 2.02 -13.14
N ASP A 346 -16.49 3.04 -12.73
CA ASP A 346 -16.17 4.22 -13.57
C ASP A 346 -15.12 3.92 -14.67
N GLY A 347 -14.65 2.67 -14.77
CA GLY A 347 -13.70 2.20 -15.78
C GLY A 347 -12.24 2.31 -15.33
N SER A 348 -11.36 2.66 -16.27
CA SER A 348 -9.91 2.70 -16.05
C SER A 348 -9.25 3.83 -16.86
N TRP A 349 -7.91 3.85 -16.85
CA TRP A 349 -7.12 4.70 -17.76
C TRP A 349 -7.51 4.55 -19.23
N PHE A 350 -8.15 3.46 -19.66
CA PHE A 350 -8.48 3.23 -21.07
C PHE A 350 -9.98 3.36 -21.33
N PRO A 351 -10.51 4.58 -21.57
CA PRO A 351 -11.96 4.86 -21.60
C PRO A 351 -12.72 4.21 -22.77
N PHE A 352 -12.02 3.49 -23.66
CA PHE A 352 -12.64 2.74 -24.76
C PHE A 352 -12.86 1.26 -24.42
N PHE A 353 -12.42 0.82 -23.24
CA PHE A 353 -12.65 -0.53 -22.74
C PHE A 353 -13.46 -0.45 -21.44
N ASP A 354 -14.41 -1.36 -21.30
CA ASP A 354 -15.28 -1.49 -20.12
C ASP A 354 -14.60 -2.36 -19.07
N TYR A 355 -13.42 -1.91 -18.61
CA TYR A 355 -12.59 -2.61 -17.63
C TYR A 355 -12.21 -1.65 -16.51
N SER A 356 -12.31 -2.14 -15.28
CA SER A 356 -11.79 -1.45 -14.10
C SER A 356 -10.26 -1.39 -14.12
N TYR A 357 -9.65 -0.54 -13.28
CA TYR A 357 -8.20 -0.53 -13.07
C TYR A 357 -7.67 -1.92 -12.65
N TRP A 358 -8.44 -2.63 -11.85
CA TRP A 358 -8.14 -3.99 -11.39
C TRP A 358 -8.17 -5.02 -12.53
N ASP A 359 -9.17 -4.96 -13.41
CA ASP A 359 -9.24 -5.80 -14.59
C ASP A 359 -8.07 -5.55 -15.54
N VAL A 360 -7.70 -4.29 -15.75
CA VAL A 360 -6.52 -3.92 -16.56
C VAL A 360 -5.26 -4.59 -16.03
N GLY A 361 -5.06 -4.63 -14.72
CA GLY A 361 -3.92 -5.30 -14.09
C GLY A 361 -3.90 -6.81 -14.35
N ASN A 362 -5.02 -7.48 -14.08
CA ASN A 362 -5.15 -8.93 -14.28
C ASN A 362 -5.03 -9.33 -15.77
N LEU A 363 -5.66 -8.59 -16.68
CA LEU A 363 -5.54 -8.79 -18.13
C LEU A 363 -4.11 -8.56 -18.66
N ARG A 364 -3.29 -7.76 -17.96
CA ARG A 364 -1.87 -7.55 -18.28
C ARG A 364 -0.95 -8.59 -17.65
N GLY A 365 -1.50 -9.56 -16.92
CA GLY A 365 -0.79 -10.70 -16.36
C GLY A 365 -0.33 -10.52 -14.92
N TRP A 366 -0.80 -9.51 -14.20
CA TRP A 366 -0.69 -9.49 -12.74
C TRP A 366 -1.66 -10.51 -12.12
N TYR A 367 -1.38 -10.86 -10.87
CA TYR A 367 -2.29 -11.57 -10.00
C TYR A 367 -2.72 -10.60 -8.89
N LEU A 368 -3.69 -9.74 -9.17
CA LEU A 368 -4.14 -8.73 -8.19
C LEU A 368 -5.45 -9.19 -7.55
N GLY A 369 -5.49 -9.24 -6.22
CA GLY A 369 -6.74 -9.34 -5.48
C GLY A 369 -7.48 -8.01 -5.45
N ALA A 370 -8.79 -8.06 -5.19
CA ALA A 370 -9.61 -6.88 -4.93
C ALA A 370 -9.50 -6.52 -3.45
N LEU A 371 -9.06 -5.30 -3.15
CA LEU A 371 -8.87 -4.81 -1.77
C LEU A 371 -9.28 -3.34 -1.67
N GLY A 372 -9.31 -2.79 -0.46
CA GLY A 372 -9.61 -1.38 -0.24
C GLY A 372 -9.04 -0.87 1.08
N GLY A 373 -9.12 0.44 1.29
CA GLY A 373 -8.69 1.06 2.54
C GLY A 373 -9.22 2.47 2.71
N GLN A 374 -9.40 2.90 3.95
CA GLN A 374 -10.06 4.18 4.23
C GLN A 374 -9.21 5.41 3.91
N ASP A 375 -7.90 5.24 3.67
CA ASP A 375 -6.99 6.36 3.45
C ASP A 375 -7.25 7.50 4.45
N ASN A 376 -7.45 7.08 5.70
CA ASN A 376 -8.13 7.91 6.68
C ASN A 376 -7.13 8.88 7.29
N HIS A 377 -7.39 10.17 7.06
CA HIS A 377 -6.61 11.28 7.62
C HIS A 377 -7.27 11.88 8.88
N SER A 378 -8.46 11.40 9.25
CA SER A 378 -9.22 11.83 10.43
C SER A 378 -9.20 10.77 11.52
N ARG A 379 -9.63 11.14 12.73
CA ARG A 379 -9.64 10.25 13.90
C ARG A 379 -10.72 9.15 13.89
N GLN A 380 -11.26 8.79 12.72
CA GLN A 380 -12.40 7.88 12.55
C GLN A 380 -11.95 6.52 12.00
N TRP A 381 -10.81 6.00 12.46
CA TRP A 381 -10.26 4.75 11.94
C TRP A 381 -11.22 3.57 12.17
N GLY A 382 -11.77 3.03 11.09
CA GLY A 382 -12.74 1.93 11.13
C GLY A 382 -14.18 2.38 11.33
N THR A 383 -14.42 3.68 11.51
CA THR A 383 -15.76 4.26 11.68
C THR A 383 -16.08 5.36 10.65
N LEU A 384 -15.18 5.65 9.72
CA LEU A 384 -15.43 6.56 8.60
C LEU A 384 -16.57 6.03 7.70
N ASN A 385 -16.55 4.72 7.45
CA ASN A 385 -17.57 3.95 6.76
C ASN A 385 -17.50 2.47 7.19
N GLU A 386 -18.44 1.69 6.68
CA GLU A 386 -18.56 0.25 6.93
C GLU A 386 -17.69 -0.61 6.00
N PHE A 387 -16.96 0.00 5.07
CA PHE A 387 -16.20 -0.74 4.06
C PHE A 387 -15.02 -1.50 4.67
N ARG A 388 -14.76 -2.73 4.21
CA ARG A 388 -13.67 -3.58 4.72
C ARG A 388 -12.93 -4.32 3.61
N THR A 389 -11.70 -4.72 3.93
CA THR A 389 -11.07 -5.89 3.31
C THR A 389 -11.19 -7.05 4.30
N ALA A 390 -11.75 -8.15 3.85
CA ALA A 390 -11.96 -9.35 4.65
C ALA A 390 -10.94 -10.42 4.26
N VAL A 391 -10.22 -10.96 5.25
CA VAL A 391 -9.09 -11.87 5.08
C VAL A 391 -9.44 -13.26 5.58
N LEU A 392 -9.04 -14.29 4.82
CA LEU A 392 -9.29 -15.69 5.13
C LEU A 392 -8.05 -16.37 5.74
N VAL A 393 -8.16 -16.75 7.01
CA VAL A 393 -7.12 -17.47 7.78
C VAL A 393 -7.62 -18.88 8.10
N ASP A 394 -6.77 -19.89 7.93
CA ASP A 394 -7.13 -21.29 8.18
C ASP A 394 -7.65 -21.45 9.62
N VAL A 395 -8.77 -22.16 9.81
CA VAL A 395 -9.34 -22.43 11.14
C VAL A 395 -8.40 -23.22 12.05
N ALA A 396 -7.37 -23.86 11.49
CA ALA A 396 -6.33 -24.56 12.24
C ALA A 396 -5.24 -23.63 12.80
N GLU A 397 -5.23 -22.35 12.41
CA GLU A 397 -4.23 -21.35 12.76
C GLU A 397 -4.84 -20.24 13.63
N ASP A 398 -4.03 -19.68 14.53
CA ASP A 398 -4.41 -18.50 15.30
C ASP A 398 -4.25 -17.22 14.45
N LEU A 399 -5.12 -16.23 14.69
CA LEU A 399 -5.00 -14.91 14.07
C LEU A 399 -3.69 -14.24 14.51
N THR A 400 -2.73 -14.13 13.61
CA THR A 400 -1.40 -13.54 13.86
C THR A 400 -0.97 -12.65 12.70
N ARG A 401 0.07 -11.84 12.91
CA ARG A 401 0.65 -11.01 11.84
C ARG A 401 1.09 -11.85 10.66
N GLU A 402 1.71 -13.00 10.94
CA GLU A 402 2.16 -13.96 9.94
C GLU A 402 0.99 -14.49 9.09
N GLN A 403 -0.15 -14.78 9.72
CA GLN A 403 -1.34 -15.26 9.01
C GLN A 403 -2.01 -14.16 8.16
N ILE A 404 -2.02 -12.91 8.62
CA ILE A 404 -2.49 -11.79 7.79
C ILE A 404 -1.56 -11.60 6.59
N VAL A 405 -0.25 -11.58 6.80
CA VAL A 405 0.75 -11.48 5.72
C VAL A 405 0.60 -12.61 4.71
N ASP A 406 0.48 -13.86 5.18
CA ASP A 406 0.29 -15.03 4.32
C ASP A 406 -0.99 -14.93 3.50
N ALA A 407 -2.09 -14.49 4.10
CA ALA A 407 -3.34 -14.33 3.37
C ALA A 407 -3.27 -13.22 2.30
N TYR A 408 -2.59 -12.10 2.58
CA TYR A 408 -2.36 -11.07 1.57
C TYR A 408 -1.47 -11.58 0.43
N LEU A 409 -0.33 -12.22 0.74
CA LEU A 409 0.58 -12.78 -0.27
C LEU A 409 -0.11 -13.85 -1.15
N ASN A 410 -1.08 -14.58 -0.61
CA ASN A 410 -1.86 -15.57 -1.35
C ASN A 410 -3.19 -15.04 -1.90
N ARG A 411 -3.46 -13.73 -1.79
CA ARG A 411 -4.72 -13.08 -2.19
C ARG A 411 -5.98 -13.77 -1.64
N ARG A 412 -5.89 -14.36 -0.45
CA ARG A 412 -7.03 -15.00 0.23
C ARG A 412 -7.83 -13.95 0.99
N PHE A 413 -8.37 -13.00 0.24
CA PHE A 413 -9.17 -11.91 0.77
C PHE A 413 -10.21 -11.46 -0.26
N TYR A 414 -11.23 -10.76 0.22
CA TYR A 414 -12.20 -10.07 -0.60
C TYR A 414 -12.45 -8.68 -0.02
N VAL A 415 -13.20 -7.88 -0.75
CA VAL A 415 -13.50 -6.49 -0.40
C VAL A 415 -15.01 -6.29 -0.36
N THR A 416 -15.50 -5.46 0.56
CA THR A 416 -16.93 -5.31 0.86
C THR A 416 -17.27 -3.88 1.28
N GLU A 417 -18.47 -3.42 0.93
CA GLU A 417 -19.08 -2.17 1.41
C GLU A 417 -19.80 -2.36 2.76
N ASP A 418 -19.97 -3.60 3.19
CA ASP A 418 -20.58 -3.99 4.46
C ASP A 418 -19.53 -4.57 5.42
N LYS A 419 -19.55 -4.15 6.68
CA LYS A 419 -18.57 -4.54 7.71
C LYS A 419 -18.71 -5.97 8.20
N ASP A 420 -19.84 -6.64 7.97
CA ASP A 420 -20.11 -8.00 8.44
C ASP A 420 -20.70 -8.94 7.38
N LEU A 421 -20.48 -8.62 6.10
CA LEU A 421 -20.72 -9.52 4.97
C LEU A 421 -19.57 -10.53 4.80
N TYR A 422 -19.91 -11.82 4.85
CA TYR A 422 -19.02 -12.97 4.65
C TYR A 422 -19.13 -13.53 3.23
N LEU A 423 -18.01 -13.71 2.54
CA LEU A 423 -17.96 -14.26 1.18
C LEU A 423 -16.87 -15.34 1.03
N ASP A 424 -17.24 -16.47 0.43
CA ASP A 424 -16.31 -17.53 0.04
C ASP A 424 -16.55 -17.95 -1.42
N LEU A 425 -15.49 -17.99 -2.21
CA LEU A 425 -15.47 -18.45 -3.59
C LEU A 425 -14.45 -19.57 -3.70
N ARG A 426 -14.86 -20.71 -4.26
CA ARG A 426 -13.97 -21.86 -4.48
C ARG A 426 -14.09 -22.41 -5.88
N CYS A 427 -12.98 -22.88 -6.45
CA CYS A 427 -12.95 -23.72 -7.64
C CYS A 427 -12.38 -25.08 -7.28
N GLN A 428 -13.13 -26.17 -7.50
CA GLN A 428 -12.71 -27.53 -7.11
C GLN A 428 -12.22 -27.63 -5.65
N GLY A 429 -12.81 -26.83 -4.75
CA GLY A 429 -12.45 -26.78 -3.33
C GLY A 429 -11.26 -25.88 -2.99
N PHE A 430 -10.55 -25.33 -3.97
CA PHE A 430 -9.48 -24.33 -3.75
C PHE A 430 -10.07 -22.93 -3.60
N PRO A 431 -9.64 -22.12 -2.63
CA PRO A 431 -10.23 -20.82 -2.32
C PRO A 431 -9.86 -19.74 -3.34
N MET A 432 -10.58 -18.60 -3.26
CA MET A 432 -10.19 -17.33 -3.89
C MET A 432 -8.71 -17.01 -3.64
N GLY A 433 -8.08 -16.32 -4.60
CA GLY A 433 -6.65 -16.03 -4.59
C GLY A 433 -5.75 -17.14 -5.15
N THR A 434 -6.29 -18.34 -5.35
CA THR A 434 -5.49 -19.47 -5.84
C THR A 434 -5.19 -19.37 -7.33
N ARG A 435 -3.99 -19.81 -7.71
CA ARG A 435 -3.58 -20.06 -9.10
C ARG A 435 -3.63 -21.57 -9.38
N LEU A 436 -4.46 -21.98 -10.34
CA LEU A 436 -4.75 -23.38 -10.65
C LEU A 436 -4.31 -23.71 -12.09
N PHE A 437 -4.08 -25.00 -12.35
CA PHE A 437 -3.65 -25.49 -13.67
C PHE A 437 -4.47 -26.72 -14.04
N GLY A 438 -5.12 -26.69 -15.22
CA GLY A 438 -5.78 -27.88 -15.78
C GLY A 438 -6.96 -28.45 -14.97
N VAL A 439 -7.53 -27.69 -14.04
CA VAL A 439 -8.70 -28.09 -13.24
C VAL A 439 -10.01 -27.79 -13.97
N ALA A 440 -11.11 -28.49 -13.65
CA ALA A 440 -12.41 -28.14 -14.20
C ALA A 440 -12.89 -26.80 -13.62
N ARG A 441 -13.40 -25.91 -14.49
CA ARG A 441 -13.87 -24.56 -14.14
C ARG A 441 -15.27 -24.64 -13.52
N GLN A 442 -15.34 -25.22 -12.33
CA GLN A 442 -16.58 -25.36 -11.55
C GLN A 442 -16.39 -24.66 -10.22
N PHE A 443 -17.31 -23.76 -9.91
CA PHE A 443 -17.20 -22.81 -8.83
C PHE A 443 -18.37 -22.97 -7.88
N LYS A 444 -18.06 -22.87 -6.59
CA LYS A 444 -19.04 -22.75 -5.52
C LYS A 444 -18.85 -21.39 -4.87
N VAL A 445 -19.95 -20.67 -4.69
CA VAL A 445 -20.01 -19.43 -3.92
C VAL A 445 -20.89 -19.65 -2.70
N THR A 446 -20.49 -19.10 -1.56
CA THR A 446 -21.36 -18.93 -0.41
C THR A 446 -21.18 -17.53 0.15
N ALA A 447 -22.29 -16.91 0.56
CA ALA A 447 -22.24 -15.65 1.28
C ALA A 447 -23.28 -15.63 2.39
N TRP A 448 -22.99 -14.91 3.46
CA TRP A 448 -23.94 -14.62 4.53
C TRP A 448 -23.57 -13.30 5.20
N ASP A 449 -24.48 -12.77 6.01
CA ASP A 449 -24.31 -11.48 6.68
C ASP A 449 -24.67 -11.61 8.17
N ASP A 450 -23.87 -11.05 9.08
CA ASP A 450 -24.05 -11.26 10.53
C ASP A 450 -25.15 -10.36 11.10
N SER A 451 -25.31 -9.15 10.58
CA SER A 451 -26.32 -8.21 11.04
C SER A 451 -27.74 -8.51 10.54
N GLY A 452 -27.86 -9.31 9.48
CA GLY A 452 -29.12 -9.87 8.98
C GLY A 452 -29.53 -9.38 7.59
N ASP A 453 -28.65 -8.67 6.89
CA ASP A 453 -28.93 -8.16 5.55
C ASP A 453 -29.09 -9.31 4.55
N THR A 454 -29.87 -9.04 3.50
CA THR A 454 -30.32 -10.07 2.56
C THR A 454 -29.74 -9.85 1.18
N PHE A 455 -29.41 -10.95 0.50
CA PHE A 455 -28.79 -10.93 -0.81
C PHE A 455 -29.82 -10.84 -1.93
N HIS A 456 -29.47 -10.12 -2.99
CA HIS A 456 -30.27 -9.92 -4.19
C HIS A 456 -29.76 -10.76 -5.37
N GLU A 457 -28.45 -10.74 -5.62
CA GLU A 457 -27.85 -11.45 -6.74
C GLU A 457 -26.38 -11.81 -6.52
N VAL A 458 -25.93 -12.82 -7.26
CA VAL A 458 -24.53 -13.14 -7.46
C VAL A 458 -24.20 -13.00 -8.95
N ARG A 459 -23.20 -12.20 -9.27
CA ARG A 459 -22.67 -12.00 -10.62
C ARG A 459 -21.32 -12.70 -10.74
N PHE A 460 -21.19 -13.61 -11.69
CA PHE A 460 -19.99 -14.39 -11.96
C PHE A 460 -19.28 -13.85 -13.21
N TYR A 461 -18.01 -13.52 -13.07
CA TYR A 461 -17.21 -12.86 -14.10
C TYR A 461 -16.06 -13.74 -14.56
N ARG A 462 -15.67 -13.56 -15.83
CA ARG A 462 -14.46 -14.09 -16.43
C ARG A 462 -13.74 -12.96 -17.17
N ASP A 463 -12.46 -12.74 -16.86
CA ASP A 463 -11.62 -11.75 -17.53
C ASP A 463 -12.27 -10.35 -17.60
N GLY A 464 -12.85 -9.92 -16.48
CA GLY A 464 -13.56 -8.64 -16.34
C GLY A 464 -14.94 -8.59 -17.02
N SER A 465 -15.35 -9.66 -17.71
CA SER A 465 -16.63 -9.73 -18.43
C SER A 465 -17.65 -10.57 -17.65
N LEU A 466 -18.87 -10.05 -17.50
CA LEU A 466 -19.97 -10.78 -16.86
C LEU A 466 -20.30 -12.04 -17.67
N LEU A 467 -20.20 -13.20 -17.03
CA LEU A 467 -20.51 -14.49 -17.64
C LEU A 467 -21.93 -14.96 -17.30
N GLN A 468 -22.33 -14.82 -16.03
CA GLN A 468 -23.63 -15.27 -15.54
C GLN A 468 -24.08 -14.43 -14.35
N THR A 469 -25.39 -14.22 -14.22
CA THR A 469 -26.02 -13.69 -13.01
C THR A 469 -26.99 -14.71 -12.46
N GLU A 470 -26.98 -14.92 -11.15
CA GLU A 470 -27.95 -15.73 -10.42
C GLU A 470 -28.68 -14.84 -9.40
N THR A 471 -30.01 -14.79 -9.48
CA THR A 471 -30.83 -14.11 -8.46
C THR A 471 -30.94 -14.99 -7.23
N VAL A 472 -30.66 -14.43 -6.06
CA VAL A 472 -30.71 -15.12 -4.78
C VAL A 472 -31.62 -14.37 -3.81
N SER A 473 -31.97 -14.98 -2.69
CA SER A 473 -32.70 -14.29 -1.62
C SER A 473 -32.43 -14.91 -0.26
N GLY A 474 -32.60 -14.11 0.78
CA GLY A 474 -32.30 -14.49 2.17
C GLY A 474 -30.94 -13.98 2.63
N ASN A 475 -30.65 -14.21 3.91
CA ASN A 475 -29.44 -13.74 4.59
C ASN A 475 -28.24 -14.71 4.44
N SER A 476 -28.47 -15.91 3.94
CA SER A 476 -27.40 -16.86 3.59
C SER A 476 -27.72 -17.51 2.25
N ILE A 477 -26.73 -17.52 1.35
CA ILE A 477 -26.87 -17.98 -0.02
C ILE A 477 -25.76 -18.97 -0.38
N GLU A 478 -26.09 -19.87 -1.30
CA GLU A 478 -25.15 -20.77 -1.98
C GLU A 478 -25.47 -20.75 -3.47
N GLY A 479 -24.43 -20.63 -4.30
CA GLY A 479 -24.54 -20.64 -5.76
C GLY A 479 -23.51 -21.57 -6.39
N SER A 480 -23.74 -21.97 -7.63
CA SER A 480 -22.80 -22.82 -8.39
C SER A 480 -22.70 -22.34 -9.83
N PHE A 481 -21.47 -22.17 -10.30
CA PHE A 481 -21.18 -21.69 -11.65
C PHE A 481 -20.22 -22.63 -12.38
N ASP A 482 -20.36 -22.74 -13.69
CA ASP A 482 -19.47 -23.53 -14.53
C ASP A 482 -19.06 -22.72 -15.78
N ASP A 483 -17.80 -22.91 -16.23
CA ASP A 483 -17.36 -22.51 -17.56
C ASP A 483 -16.88 -23.76 -18.32
N PRO A 484 -17.77 -24.47 -19.04
CA PRO A 484 -17.46 -25.77 -19.63
C PRO A 484 -16.60 -25.70 -20.89
N SER A 485 -16.32 -24.51 -21.42
CA SER A 485 -15.54 -24.33 -22.64
C SER A 485 -14.62 -23.11 -22.53
N PRO A 486 -13.72 -23.08 -21.54
CA PRO A 486 -12.80 -21.98 -21.36
C PRO A 486 -11.76 -21.98 -22.48
N THR A 487 -11.28 -20.80 -22.85
CA THR A 487 -10.20 -20.65 -23.83
C THR A 487 -9.03 -19.92 -23.22
N GLY A 488 -7.89 -20.60 -23.14
CA GLY A 488 -6.65 -20.03 -22.60
C GLY A 488 -6.64 -19.93 -21.08
N ALA A 489 -5.73 -19.10 -20.59
CA ALA A 489 -5.67 -18.71 -19.19
C ALA A 489 -6.75 -17.65 -18.91
N ASN A 490 -7.52 -17.86 -17.85
CA ASN A 490 -8.60 -16.95 -17.45
C ASN A 490 -8.53 -16.69 -15.93
N TYR A 491 -9.07 -15.55 -15.50
CA TYR A 491 -9.38 -15.30 -14.09
C TYR A 491 -10.88 -15.18 -13.87
N TYR A 492 -11.33 -15.67 -12.72
CA TYR A 492 -12.74 -15.73 -12.35
C TYR A 492 -12.96 -15.13 -10.97
N TYR A 493 -14.01 -14.35 -10.82
CA TYR A 493 -14.42 -13.76 -9.55
C TYR A 493 -15.94 -13.61 -9.50
N VAL A 494 -16.46 -13.36 -8.30
CA VAL A 494 -17.87 -13.04 -8.08
C VAL A 494 -18.02 -11.65 -7.48
N ILE A 495 -19.16 -11.03 -7.79
CA ILE A 495 -19.70 -9.91 -7.03
C ILE A 495 -21.04 -10.34 -6.45
N VAL A 496 -21.16 -10.29 -5.13
CA VAL A 496 -22.44 -10.46 -4.44
C VAL A 496 -23.01 -9.09 -4.10
N GLN A 497 -24.33 -8.95 -4.18
CA GLN A 497 -25.03 -7.70 -3.90
C GLN A 497 -26.13 -7.95 -2.86
N GLN A 498 -26.20 -7.11 -1.83
CA GLN A 498 -27.27 -7.12 -0.83
C GLN A 498 -28.47 -6.28 -1.29
N TYR A 499 -29.39 -5.91 -0.39
CA TYR A 499 -30.59 -5.13 -0.69
C TYR A 499 -30.55 -3.71 -0.14
N ASP A 500 -29.75 -3.51 0.89
CA ASP A 500 -29.41 -2.26 1.54
C ASP A 500 -28.34 -1.50 0.76
N ASP A 501 -28.17 -0.24 1.14
CA ASP A 501 -27.35 0.82 0.55
C ASP A 501 -26.96 1.68 1.76
N ASN A 502 -26.06 1.17 2.60
CA ASN A 502 -25.77 1.79 3.90
C ASN A 502 -25.02 3.11 3.75
N ASP A 503 -24.22 3.25 2.69
CA ASP A 503 -23.50 4.49 2.39
C ASP A 503 -24.40 5.54 1.70
N GLY A 504 -25.57 5.15 1.22
CA GLY A 504 -26.57 6.03 0.61
C GLY A 504 -26.15 6.55 -0.77
N ASN A 505 -25.23 5.86 -1.45
CA ASN A 505 -24.72 6.28 -2.76
C ASN A 505 -25.72 6.02 -3.91
N GLY A 506 -26.83 5.31 -3.64
CA GLY A 506 -27.87 4.97 -4.61
C GLY A 506 -27.67 3.61 -5.28
N ARG A 507 -26.65 2.86 -4.85
CA ARG A 507 -26.41 1.47 -5.20
C ARG A 507 -26.40 0.65 -3.94
N LYS A 508 -26.75 -0.62 -4.14
CA LYS A 508 -26.77 -1.56 -3.05
C LYS A 508 -25.36 -1.97 -2.68
N ASP A 509 -25.14 -2.25 -1.40
CA ASP A 509 -23.85 -2.70 -0.89
C ASP A 509 -23.46 -4.04 -1.55
N GLU A 510 -22.18 -4.14 -1.88
CA GLU A 510 -21.61 -5.27 -2.61
C GLU A 510 -20.38 -5.85 -1.90
N ALA A 511 -19.99 -7.06 -2.31
CA ALA A 511 -18.65 -7.58 -2.07
C ALA A 511 -18.06 -8.25 -3.31
N ILE A 512 -16.77 -8.05 -3.54
CA ILE A 512 -16.00 -8.56 -4.68
C ILE A 512 -14.94 -9.54 -4.17
N SER A 513 -15.00 -10.79 -4.60
CA SER A 513 -13.97 -11.79 -4.26
C SER A 513 -12.65 -11.51 -4.97
N SER A 514 -11.50 -11.83 -4.35
CA SER A 514 -10.27 -11.98 -5.13
C SER A 514 -10.41 -13.06 -6.21
N PRO A 515 -9.67 -12.98 -7.34
CA PRO A 515 -9.86 -13.92 -8.43
C PRO A 515 -9.29 -15.30 -8.11
N ILE A 516 -9.81 -16.30 -8.82
CA ILE A 516 -9.13 -17.57 -9.03
C ILE A 516 -8.59 -17.56 -10.46
N TRP A 517 -7.28 -17.68 -10.61
CA TRP A 517 -6.61 -17.74 -11.91
C TRP A 517 -6.44 -19.18 -12.33
N ILE A 518 -6.82 -19.52 -13.56
CA ILE A 518 -6.74 -20.90 -14.06
C ILE A 518 -6.11 -20.93 -15.45
N ASP A 519 -4.92 -21.53 -15.52
CA ASP A 519 -4.15 -21.74 -16.74
C ASP A 519 -4.51 -23.06 -17.46
#